data_AF-A0AAU5PWY8-F1
#
_entry.id   AF-A0AAU5PWY8-F1
#
_cell.length_a   1.000
_cell.length_b   1.000
_cell.length_c   1.000
_cell.angle_alpha   90.00
_cell.angle_beta   90.00
_cell.angle_gamma   90.00
#
_symmetry.space_group_name_H-M   'P 1'
#
loop_
_entity.id
_entity.type
_entity.pdbx_description
1 polymer ?
#
loop_
_entity_poly.entity_id
_entity_poly.type
_entity_poly.pdbx_seq_one_letter_code
_entity_poly.pdbx_strand_id
1 'polypeptide(L)'
;MRPRHLAGDDDELADRVAVPLVDAGWSTWTTARSTLLHLSPRGLAGAEWVRGSHDFLLGDLQVAWHVSARQHPASAVMEWTACFTTGTPPEAIADFLLAVEARTDPAVNYDGRERVLDALCAQGWARDIDTPDTRAWDPGMSAGFAWAELPELVRDGDPRPGLPGWQAWAEPVIGDPYQWTAVFSASAPHDLVAAFATSLASPAPVWRRNPPESAAGRLFTTPAT
;
A
#
# COMPACT_ATOMS: atom_id res chain seq x y z
N MET A 1 -10.42 5.64 19.30
CA MET A 1 -9.98 4.69 18.25
C MET A 1 -8.56 5.07 17.86
N ARG A 2 -7.65 4.13 17.58
CA ARG A 2 -6.25 4.42 17.20
C ARG A 2 -6.08 4.04 15.72
N PRO A 3 -6.48 4.93 14.78
CA PRO A 3 -6.54 4.56 13.37
C PRO A 3 -5.14 4.32 12.80
N ARG A 4 -4.85 3.07 12.39
CA ARG A 4 -3.58 2.74 11.74
C ARG A 4 -3.35 3.56 10.48
N HIS A 5 -4.41 3.87 9.73
CA HIS A 5 -4.35 4.71 8.54
C HIS A 5 -3.83 6.14 8.77
N LEU A 6 -3.81 6.63 10.01
CA LEU A 6 -3.22 7.94 10.34
C LEU A 6 -1.85 7.83 11.02
N ALA A 7 -1.36 6.61 11.27
CA ALA A 7 -0.17 6.40 12.09
C ALA A 7 1.13 6.94 11.47
N GLY A 8 1.17 7.18 10.15
CA GLY A 8 2.41 7.54 9.47
C GLY A 8 3.44 6.41 9.48
N ASP A 9 4.68 6.72 9.10
CA ASP A 9 5.77 5.76 8.95
C ASP A 9 6.93 5.91 9.96
N ASP A 10 6.89 6.94 10.82
CA ASP A 10 7.90 7.19 11.88
C ASP A 10 9.33 7.37 11.34
N ASP A 11 9.49 7.75 10.07
CA ASP A 11 10.76 7.77 9.32
C ASP A 11 11.53 6.42 9.27
N GLU A 12 10.92 5.34 9.75
CA GLU A 12 11.49 3.97 9.77
C GLU A 12 10.85 3.07 8.70
N LEU A 13 10.21 3.67 7.67
CA LEU A 13 9.42 2.96 6.66
C LEU A 13 10.17 1.80 5.99
N ALA A 14 11.41 2.04 5.57
CA ALA A 14 12.21 1.03 4.88
C ALA A 14 12.50 -0.17 5.80
N ASP A 15 13.00 0.09 6.99
CA ASP A 15 13.41 -0.95 7.94
C ASP A 15 12.23 -1.76 8.46
N ARG A 16 11.11 -1.08 8.79
CA ARG A 16 9.90 -1.74 9.32
C ARG A 16 9.19 -2.61 8.28
N VAL A 17 9.34 -2.31 6.99
CA VAL A 17 8.88 -3.18 5.91
C VAL A 17 9.89 -4.29 5.63
N ALA A 18 11.19 -4.00 5.63
CA ALA A 18 12.23 -4.95 5.27
C ALA A 18 12.37 -6.12 6.27
N VAL A 19 12.25 -5.87 7.58
CA VAL A 19 12.43 -6.90 8.62
C VAL A 19 11.47 -8.10 8.41
N PRO A 20 10.15 -7.92 8.27
CA PRO A 20 9.24 -9.03 7.98
C PRO A 20 9.56 -9.80 6.69
N LEU A 21 10.08 -9.15 5.67
CA LEU A 21 10.44 -9.82 4.40
C LEU A 21 11.65 -10.73 4.58
N VAL A 22 12.67 -10.24 5.29
CA VAL A 22 13.86 -11.04 5.60
C VAL A 22 13.50 -12.25 6.45
N ASP A 23 12.63 -12.07 7.46
CA ASP A 23 12.12 -13.18 8.28
C ASP A 23 11.29 -14.18 7.46
N ALA A 24 10.59 -13.72 6.42
CA ALA A 24 9.88 -14.55 5.46
C ALA A 24 10.82 -15.18 4.39
N GLY A 25 12.13 -14.97 4.48
CA GLY A 25 13.14 -15.57 3.60
C GLY A 25 13.37 -14.81 2.29
N TRP A 26 12.84 -13.59 2.14
CA TRP A 26 13.12 -12.77 0.98
C TRP A 26 14.61 -12.40 0.94
N SER A 27 15.16 -12.43 -0.27
CA SER A 27 16.54 -12.04 -0.50
C SER A 27 16.60 -10.55 -0.84
N THR A 28 17.70 -9.89 -0.45
CA THR A 28 17.84 -8.43 -0.57
C THR A 28 19.11 -8.10 -1.35
N TRP A 29 19.01 -7.16 -2.28
CA TRP A 29 20.13 -6.65 -3.07
C TRP A 29 20.07 -5.14 -3.21
N THR A 30 21.24 -4.52 -3.27
CA THR A 30 21.35 -3.13 -3.75
C THR A 30 21.43 -3.13 -5.27
N THR A 31 20.63 -2.29 -5.92
CA THR A 31 20.63 -2.18 -7.38
C THR A 31 21.67 -1.16 -7.87
N ALA A 32 21.92 -1.13 -9.18
CA ALA A 32 22.78 -0.11 -9.81
C ALA A 32 22.24 1.33 -9.68
N ARG A 33 20.97 1.51 -9.30
CA ARG A 33 20.36 2.83 -9.02
C ARG A 33 20.45 3.22 -7.55
N SER A 34 21.22 2.48 -6.75
CA SER A 34 21.33 2.67 -5.30
C SER A 34 19.98 2.53 -4.56
N THR A 35 19.07 1.73 -5.11
CA THR A 35 17.82 1.30 -4.47
C THR A 35 18.01 -0.05 -3.77
N LEU A 36 17.09 -0.42 -2.89
CA LEU A 36 17.10 -1.72 -2.21
C LEU A 36 15.97 -2.60 -2.73
N LEU A 37 16.31 -3.70 -3.41
CA LEU A 37 15.35 -4.64 -3.97
C LEU A 37 15.27 -5.89 -3.08
N HIS A 38 14.06 -6.22 -2.66
CA HIS A 38 13.71 -7.48 -2.02
C HIS A 38 13.02 -8.38 -3.05
N LEU A 39 13.48 -9.62 -3.22
CA LEU A 39 12.78 -10.63 -4.04
C LEU A 39 12.29 -11.78 -3.16
N SER A 40 11.04 -12.16 -3.42
CA SER A 40 10.43 -13.38 -2.86
C SER A 40 11.30 -14.62 -3.14
N PRO A 41 11.29 -15.64 -2.26
CA PRO A 41 11.99 -16.92 -2.47
C PRO A 41 11.64 -17.60 -3.78
N ARG A 42 10.39 -17.48 -4.25
CA ARG A 42 9.94 -18.04 -5.54
C ARG A 42 10.35 -17.19 -6.74
N GLY A 43 10.85 -15.98 -6.51
CA GLY A 43 11.21 -15.03 -7.55
C GLY A 43 10.00 -14.54 -8.36
N LEU A 44 8.78 -14.63 -7.83
CA LEU A 44 7.55 -14.21 -8.51
C LEU A 44 7.09 -12.80 -8.13
N ALA A 45 7.55 -12.29 -6.99
CA ALA A 45 7.32 -10.93 -6.54
C ALA A 45 8.63 -10.23 -6.18
N GLY A 46 8.65 -8.91 -6.39
CA GLY A 46 9.72 -8.02 -5.98
C GLY A 46 9.16 -6.76 -5.33
N ALA A 47 9.82 -6.28 -4.28
CA ALA A 47 9.52 -5.04 -3.58
C ALA A 47 10.79 -4.20 -3.52
N GLU A 48 10.75 -3.02 -4.13
CA GLU A 48 11.89 -2.12 -4.26
C GLU A 48 11.66 -0.85 -3.44
N TRP A 49 12.60 -0.54 -2.55
CA TRP A 49 12.71 0.74 -1.88
C TRP A 49 13.39 1.74 -2.82
N VAL A 50 12.63 2.72 -3.30
CA VAL A 50 13.01 3.62 -4.41
C VAL A 50 13.21 5.08 -4.00
N ARG A 51 13.17 5.40 -2.70
CA ARG A 51 13.21 6.80 -2.20
C ARG A 51 14.39 7.58 -2.80
N GLY A 52 14.08 8.70 -3.46
CA GLY A 52 15.08 9.62 -4.06
C GLY A 52 15.67 9.18 -5.40
N SER A 53 15.24 8.04 -5.95
CA SER A 53 15.74 7.51 -7.24
C SER A 53 14.70 7.59 -8.39
N HIS A 54 13.45 7.89 -8.05
CA HIS A 54 12.32 7.95 -8.99
C HIS A 54 11.67 9.32 -8.93
N ASP A 55 11.51 10.01 -10.07
CA ASP A 55 10.80 11.30 -10.14
C ASP A 55 9.26 11.13 -10.16
N PHE A 56 8.76 9.98 -9.70
CA PHE A 56 7.34 9.66 -9.67
C PHE A 56 6.71 10.15 -8.36
N LEU A 57 5.74 11.06 -8.49
CA LEU A 57 4.91 11.53 -7.40
C LEU A 57 3.50 10.94 -7.49
N LEU A 58 2.92 10.61 -6.34
CA LEU A 58 1.52 10.23 -6.19
C LEU A 58 0.86 11.19 -5.20
N GLY A 59 -0.07 12.03 -5.68
CA GLY A 59 -0.68 13.08 -4.85
C GLY A 59 0.37 14.02 -4.26
N ASP A 60 1.33 14.46 -5.09
CA ASP A 60 2.48 15.31 -4.74
C ASP A 60 3.46 14.72 -3.71
N LEU A 61 3.32 13.44 -3.37
CA LEU A 61 4.22 12.73 -2.46
C LEU A 61 5.16 11.79 -3.21
N GLN A 62 6.40 11.69 -2.71
CA GLN A 62 7.43 10.81 -3.25
C GLN A 62 7.05 9.34 -3.07
N VAL A 63 7.07 8.57 -4.16
CA VAL A 63 6.98 7.10 -4.06
C VAL A 63 8.21 6.54 -3.34
N ALA A 64 7.95 5.72 -2.32
CA ALA A 64 8.95 5.14 -1.45
C ALA A 64 9.12 3.64 -1.70
N TRP A 65 8.03 2.92 -1.91
CA TRP A 65 8.01 1.50 -2.25
C TRP A 65 7.31 1.26 -3.58
N HIS A 66 7.93 0.44 -4.42
CA HIS A 66 7.34 -0.11 -5.64
C HIS A 66 7.35 -1.63 -5.57
N VAL A 67 6.17 -2.23 -5.66
CA VAL A 67 5.96 -3.67 -5.61
C VAL A 67 5.47 -4.16 -6.95
N SER A 68 5.88 -5.36 -7.30
CA SER A 68 5.48 -5.99 -8.54
C SER A 68 5.41 -7.49 -8.42
N ALA A 69 4.56 -8.10 -9.24
CA ALA A 69 4.58 -9.53 -9.45
C ALA A 69 4.64 -9.87 -10.92
N ARG A 70 5.13 -11.07 -11.19
CA ARG A 70 5.23 -11.68 -12.52
C ARG A 70 4.73 -13.11 -12.48
N GLN A 71 4.24 -13.60 -13.60
CA GLN A 71 3.72 -14.95 -13.70
C GLN A 71 4.81 -16.03 -13.59
N HIS A 72 6.02 -15.75 -14.10
CA HIS A 72 7.14 -16.68 -14.10
C HIS A 72 8.44 -15.95 -13.73
N PRO A 73 9.43 -16.61 -13.09
CA PRO A 73 10.66 -15.93 -12.64
C PRO A 73 11.47 -15.28 -13.77
N ALA A 74 11.41 -15.84 -14.98
CA ALA A 74 12.11 -15.32 -16.15
C ALA A 74 11.29 -14.30 -16.97
N SER A 75 10.06 -13.99 -16.56
CA SER A 75 9.22 -13.02 -17.29
C SER A 75 9.78 -11.62 -17.15
N ALA A 76 9.87 -10.90 -18.26
CA ALA A 76 10.20 -9.48 -18.30
C ALA A 76 8.98 -8.58 -18.05
N VAL A 77 7.77 -9.15 -18.13
CA VAL A 77 6.51 -8.43 -17.91
C VAL A 77 6.15 -8.48 -16.43
N MET A 78 5.81 -7.32 -15.89
CA MET A 78 5.20 -7.15 -14.56
C MET A 78 3.69 -7.26 -14.78
N GLU A 79 3.06 -8.28 -14.21
CA GLU A 79 1.62 -8.52 -14.39
C GLU A 79 0.80 -7.42 -13.71
N TRP A 80 1.26 -6.98 -12.55
CA TRP A 80 0.70 -5.85 -11.83
C TRP A 80 1.77 -5.14 -11.01
N THR A 81 1.48 -3.89 -10.65
CA THR A 81 2.32 -3.09 -9.76
C THR A 81 1.51 -2.46 -8.63
N ALA A 82 2.18 -2.16 -7.53
CA ALA A 82 1.64 -1.33 -6.47
C ALA A 82 2.71 -0.33 -6.00
N CYS A 83 2.31 0.90 -5.73
CA CYS A 83 3.20 1.98 -5.31
C CYS A 83 2.69 2.58 -4.01
N PHE A 84 3.60 2.86 -3.08
CA PHE A 84 3.30 3.45 -1.78
C PHE A 84 4.23 4.63 -1.54
N THR A 85 3.69 5.76 -1.11
CA THR A 85 4.49 6.95 -0.81
C THR A 85 5.08 6.88 0.59
N THR A 86 6.01 7.80 0.87
CA THR A 86 6.40 8.14 2.25
C THR A 86 5.16 8.41 3.10
N GLY A 87 5.23 8.12 4.40
CA GLY A 87 4.11 8.28 5.33
C GLY A 87 3.09 7.12 5.33
N THR A 88 3.14 6.21 4.36
CA THR A 88 2.26 5.02 4.35
C THR A 88 2.58 4.14 5.56
N PRO A 89 1.60 3.69 6.36
CA PRO A 89 1.86 2.84 7.51
C PRO A 89 2.63 1.55 7.12
N PRO A 90 3.86 1.33 7.65
CA PRO A 90 4.70 0.20 7.28
C PRO A 90 4.04 -1.16 7.54
N GLU A 91 3.20 -1.25 8.58
CA GLU A 91 2.46 -2.48 8.89
C GLU A 91 1.53 -2.89 7.75
N ALA A 92 0.90 -1.93 7.06
CA ALA A 92 0.00 -2.24 5.94
C ALA A 92 0.77 -2.74 4.71
N ILE A 93 1.94 -2.15 4.42
CA ILE A 93 2.81 -2.60 3.33
C ILE A 93 3.41 -3.98 3.65
N ALA A 94 3.86 -4.19 4.89
CA ALA A 94 4.40 -5.48 5.33
C ALA A 94 3.33 -6.58 5.24
N ASP A 95 2.13 -6.35 5.78
CA ASP A 95 1.03 -7.33 5.71
C ASP A 95 0.63 -7.63 4.26
N PHE A 96 0.62 -6.62 3.39
CA PHE A 96 0.41 -6.80 1.94
C PHE A 96 1.48 -7.70 1.32
N LEU A 97 2.76 -7.45 1.56
CA LEU A 97 3.86 -8.24 1.00
C LEU A 97 3.91 -9.67 1.57
N LEU A 98 3.55 -9.85 2.84
CA LEU A 98 3.40 -11.18 3.43
C LEU A 98 2.21 -11.94 2.81
N ALA A 99 1.11 -11.25 2.49
CA ALA A 99 0.02 -11.85 1.73
C ALA A 99 0.44 -12.24 0.31
N VAL A 100 1.27 -11.42 -0.35
CA VAL A 100 1.89 -11.76 -1.65
C VAL A 100 2.74 -13.03 -1.53
N GLU A 101 3.59 -13.14 -0.50
CA GLU A 101 4.45 -14.31 -0.29
C GLU A 101 3.67 -15.58 0.04
N ALA A 102 2.56 -15.45 0.78
CA ALA A 102 1.71 -16.58 1.14
C ALA A 102 1.06 -17.23 -0.09
N ARG A 103 0.98 -16.53 -1.22
CA ARG A 103 0.38 -17.03 -2.45
C ARG A 103 1.36 -17.87 -3.27
N THR A 104 0.85 -18.96 -3.83
CA THR A 104 1.56 -19.75 -4.83
C THR A 104 1.74 -18.96 -6.13
N ASP A 105 0.65 -18.36 -6.63
CA ASP A 105 0.65 -17.57 -7.87
C ASP A 105 0.20 -16.13 -7.56
N PRO A 106 1.13 -15.18 -7.29
CA PRO A 106 0.77 -13.82 -6.90
C PRO A 106 0.17 -12.99 -8.06
N ALA A 107 0.26 -13.45 -9.30
CA ALA A 107 -0.26 -12.74 -10.48
C ALA A 107 -1.74 -13.03 -10.81
N VAL A 108 -2.32 -14.10 -10.26
CA VAL A 108 -3.68 -14.53 -10.63
C VAL A 108 -4.73 -13.69 -9.87
N ASN A 109 -5.86 -13.33 -10.45
CA ASN A 109 -6.95 -12.74 -9.67
C ASN A 109 -7.96 -13.84 -9.28
N TYR A 110 -8.18 -14.05 -7.97
CA TYR A 110 -9.09 -15.09 -7.46
C TYR A 110 -10.44 -14.56 -6.98
N ASP A 111 -10.52 -13.26 -6.68
CA ASP A 111 -11.69 -12.63 -6.06
C ASP A 111 -12.17 -11.44 -6.89
N GLY A 112 -13.42 -11.02 -6.66
CA GLY A 112 -13.98 -9.82 -7.26
C GLY A 112 -13.63 -8.54 -6.48
N ARG A 113 -13.91 -7.39 -7.10
CA ARG A 113 -13.61 -6.06 -6.57
C ARG A 113 -14.25 -5.82 -5.19
N GLU A 114 -15.45 -6.35 -4.99
CA GLU A 114 -16.22 -6.26 -3.74
C GLU A 114 -15.42 -6.71 -2.52
N ARG A 115 -14.46 -7.62 -2.69
CA ARG A 115 -13.60 -8.14 -1.63
C ARG A 115 -12.87 -7.04 -0.85
N VAL A 116 -12.41 -5.99 -1.54
CA VAL A 116 -11.70 -4.85 -0.93
C VAL A 116 -12.65 -4.01 -0.07
N LEU A 117 -13.83 -3.69 -0.59
CA LEU A 117 -14.82 -2.89 0.13
C LEU A 117 -15.38 -3.65 1.33
N ASP A 118 -15.58 -4.96 1.20
CA ASP A 118 -16.04 -5.81 2.30
C ASP A 118 -15.00 -5.91 3.41
N ALA A 119 -13.71 -6.00 3.05
CA ALA A 119 -12.61 -5.96 4.02
C ALA A 119 -12.58 -4.65 4.82
N LEU A 120 -12.79 -3.51 4.17
CA LEU A 120 -12.89 -2.20 4.82
C LEU A 120 -14.13 -2.13 5.74
N CYS A 121 -15.29 -2.57 5.24
CA CYS A 121 -16.54 -2.58 6.02
C CYS A 121 -16.44 -3.46 7.27
N ALA A 122 -15.75 -4.61 7.17
CA ALA A 122 -15.49 -5.48 8.32
C ALA A 122 -14.65 -4.80 9.41
N GLN A 123 -13.86 -3.78 9.07
CA GLN A 123 -13.10 -2.95 10.02
C GLN A 123 -13.86 -1.67 10.45
N GLY A 124 -15.13 -1.53 10.06
CA GLY A 124 -15.99 -0.42 10.45
C GLY A 124 -15.91 0.81 9.56
N TRP A 125 -15.22 0.75 8.43
CA TRP A 125 -15.30 1.79 7.39
C TRP A 125 -16.66 1.71 6.70
N ALA A 126 -17.10 2.81 6.09
CA ALA A 126 -18.38 2.90 5.40
C ALA A 126 -18.18 3.05 3.90
N ARG A 127 -18.99 2.35 3.11
CA ARG A 127 -19.10 2.63 1.66
C ARG A 127 -19.64 4.04 1.46
N ASP A 128 -19.17 4.69 0.40
CA ASP A 128 -19.63 6.01 -0.02
C ASP A 128 -21.12 5.98 -0.40
N ILE A 129 -21.87 7.04 -0.10
CA ILE A 129 -23.32 7.08 -0.34
C ILE A 129 -23.63 7.18 -1.84
N ASP A 130 -22.84 7.97 -2.57
CA ASP A 130 -23.07 8.23 -3.99
C ASP A 130 -22.46 7.13 -4.88
N THR A 131 -21.35 6.54 -4.42
CA THR A 131 -20.57 5.55 -5.16
C THR A 131 -20.23 4.29 -4.33
N PRO A 132 -21.24 3.59 -3.78
CA PRO A 132 -21.05 2.52 -2.80
C PRO A 132 -20.30 1.28 -3.33
N ASP A 133 -20.25 1.09 -4.65
CA ASP A 133 -19.61 -0.06 -5.30
C ASP A 133 -18.14 0.19 -5.68
N THR A 134 -17.66 1.41 -5.47
CA THR A 134 -16.31 1.85 -5.90
C THR A 134 -15.57 2.64 -4.84
N ARG A 135 -16.20 3.08 -3.74
CA ARG A 135 -15.53 3.92 -2.74
C ARG A 135 -15.95 3.59 -1.32
N ALA A 136 -15.00 3.73 -0.39
CA ALA A 136 -15.23 3.66 1.04
C ALA A 136 -14.37 4.68 1.79
N TRP A 137 -14.85 5.07 2.97
CA TRP A 137 -14.25 6.07 3.84
C TRP A 137 -14.11 5.54 5.27
N ASP A 138 -13.04 5.96 5.94
CA ASP A 138 -12.94 5.74 7.37
C ASP A 138 -14.01 6.55 8.14
N PRO A 139 -14.38 6.14 9.37
CA PRO A 139 -15.42 6.83 10.14
C PRO A 139 -15.15 8.32 10.38
N GLY A 140 -13.89 8.75 10.35
CA GLY A 140 -13.48 10.14 10.52
C GLY A 140 -13.38 10.95 9.22
N MET A 141 -13.68 10.38 8.05
CA MET A 141 -13.54 11.04 6.73
C MET A 141 -12.15 11.67 6.51
N SER A 142 -11.14 10.97 7.00
CA SER A 142 -9.72 11.34 7.00
C SER A 142 -8.85 10.42 6.13
N ALA A 143 -9.42 9.32 5.63
CA ALA A 143 -8.81 8.42 4.68
C ALA A 143 -9.89 7.71 3.85
N GLY A 144 -9.52 7.40 2.61
CA GLY A 144 -10.43 6.82 1.63
C GLY A 144 -9.76 5.71 0.83
N PHE A 145 -10.62 4.90 0.22
CA PHE A 145 -10.27 3.89 -0.77
C PHE A 145 -11.20 4.06 -1.96
N ALA A 146 -10.66 4.08 -3.18
CA ALA A 146 -11.46 4.22 -4.38
C ALA A 146 -10.96 3.34 -5.53
N TRP A 147 -11.91 2.79 -6.28
CA TRP A 147 -11.72 2.21 -7.59
C TRP A 147 -11.94 3.30 -8.63
N ALA A 148 -10.85 3.79 -9.22
CA ALA A 148 -10.89 4.95 -10.11
C ALA A 148 -9.77 4.86 -11.16
N GLU A 149 -9.85 5.71 -12.18
CA GLU A 149 -8.82 5.85 -13.21
C GLU A 149 -7.45 6.14 -12.58
N LEU A 150 -6.44 5.40 -13.03
CA LEU A 150 -5.08 5.48 -12.50
C LEU A 150 -4.25 6.54 -13.23
N PRO A 151 -3.24 7.13 -12.56
CA PRO A 151 -2.21 7.89 -13.25
C PRO A 151 -1.49 7.06 -14.31
N GLU A 152 -1.15 7.65 -15.46
CA GLU A 152 -0.49 6.97 -16.59
C GLU A 152 0.84 6.29 -16.22
N LEU A 153 1.48 6.74 -15.15
CA LEU A 153 2.79 6.24 -14.70
C LEU A 153 2.68 4.93 -13.91
N VAL A 154 1.48 4.51 -13.50
CA VAL A 154 1.25 3.19 -12.90
C VAL A 154 1.32 2.14 -14.00
N ARG A 155 2.29 1.23 -13.89
CA ARG A 155 2.50 0.17 -14.89
C ARG A 155 1.62 -1.04 -14.60
N ASP A 156 1.17 -1.69 -15.67
CA ASP A 156 0.37 -2.91 -15.61
C ASP A 156 0.78 -3.85 -16.76
N GLY A 157 0.56 -5.16 -16.58
CA GLY A 157 0.77 -6.14 -17.65
C GLY A 157 -0.30 -6.06 -18.74
N ASP A 158 -1.48 -5.54 -18.41
CA ASP A 158 -2.55 -5.26 -19.35
C ASP A 158 -2.26 -3.96 -20.14
N PRO A 159 -2.10 -4.05 -21.47
CA PRO A 159 -1.73 -2.89 -22.28
C PRO A 159 -2.89 -1.92 -22.55
N ARG A 160 -4.11 -2.21 -22.08
CA ARG A 160 -5.27 -1.35 -22.35
C ARG A 160 -5.15 -0.04 -21.56
N PRO A 161 -5.30 1.13 -22.21
CA PRO A 161 -5.20 2.42 -21.53
C PRO A 161 -6.46 2.71 -20.69
N GLY A 162 -6.32 3.56 -19.68
CA GLY A 162 -7.44 4.06 -18.88
C GLY A 162 -8.14 3.01 -18.02
N LEU A 163 -7.50 1.86 -17.77
CA LEU A 163 -8.06 0.87 -16.86
C LEU A 163 -8.06 1.42 -15.42
N PRO A 164 -9.19 1.33 -14.71
CA PRO A 164 -9.24 1.72 -13.31
C PRO A 164 -8.47 0.73 -12.44
N GLY A 165 -7.99 1.23 -11.32
CA GLY A 165 -7.34 0.44 -10.28
C GLY A 165 -7.71 0.95 -8.89
N TRP A 166 -7.13 0.33 -7.87
CA TRP A 166 -7.38 0.74 -6.50
C TRP A 166 -6.44 1.85 -6.08
N GLN A 167 -6.99 2.86 -5.41
CA GLN A 167 -6.27 3.96 -4.83
C GLN A 167 -6.67 4.11 -3.37
N ALA A 168 -5.71 4.47 -2.53
CA ALA A 168 -5.91 4.72 -1.12
C ALA A 168 -5.13 5.97 -0.71
N TRP A 169 -5.68 6.73 0.23
CA TRP A 169 -5.04 7.95 0.71
C TRP A 169 -5.44 8.25 2.15
N ALA A 170 -4.60 9.03 2.83
CA ALA A 170 -5.00 9.75 4.03
C ALA A 170 -4.90 11.26 3.79
N GLU A 171 -5.99 11.94 4.08
CA GLU A 171 -6.15 13.39 4.06
C GLU A 171 -6.76 13.78 5.42
N PRO A 172 -5.94 13.93 6.47
CA PRO A 172 -6.46 14.08 7.83
C PRO A 172 -7.29 15.34 8.04
N VAL A 173 -6.99 16.38 7.25
CA VAL A 173 -7.71 17.65 7.20
C VAL A 173 -8.05 17.91 5.73
N ILE A 174 -9.33 18.08 5.42
CA ILE A 174 -9.79 18.30 4.05
C ILE A 174 -9.15 19.57 3.48
N GLY A 175 -8.55 19.45 2.30
CA GLY A 175 -7.85 20.51 1.59
C GLY A 175 -6.37 20.64 1.92
N ASP A 176 -5.87 19.93 2.95
CA ASP A 176 -4.44 19.83 3.21
C ASP A 176 -3.80 18.79 2.26
N PRO A 177 -2.47 18.85 2.05
CA PRO A 177 -1.76 17.81 1.34
C PRO A 177 -2.00 16.42 1.94
N TYR A 178 -1.99 15.39 1.09
CA TYR A 178 -2.08 14.02 1.55
C TYR A 178 -0.95 13.70 2.53
N GLN A 179 -1.26 12.94 3.57
CA GLN A 179 -0.26 12.39 4.48
C GLN A 179 0.48 11.22 3.81
N TRP A 180 -0.25 10.42 3.04
CA TRP A 180 0.28 9.35 2.20
C TRP A 180 -0.74 8.98 1.13
N THR A 181 -0.26 8.37 0.04
CA THR A 181 -1.07 7.77 -1.02
C THR A 181 -0.51 6.40 -1.40
N ALA A 182 -1.40 5.53 -1.87
CA ALA A 182 -1.06 4.23 -2.41
C ALA A 182 -1.92 3.92 -3.62
N VAL A 183 -1.35 3.26 -4.62
CA VAL A 183 -2.06 2.84 -5.84
C VAL A 183 -1.71 1.40 -6.17
N PHE A 184 -2.69 0.68 -6.70
CA PHE A 184 -2.58 -0.69 -7.19
C PHE A 184 -3.07 -0.70 -8.63
N SER A 185 -2.27 -1.27 -9.52
CA SER A 185 -2.58 -1.32 -10.94
C SER A 185 -3.86 -2.13 -11.22
N ALA A 186 -4.43 -2.00 -12.41
CA ALA A 186 -5.73 -2.60 -12.75
C ALA A 186 -5.77 -4.12 -12.58
N SER A 187 -4.65 -4.79 -12.86
CA SER A 187 -4.50 -6.24 -12.76
C SER A 187 -4.09 -6.73 -11.36
N ALA A 188 -3.94 -5.84 -10.39
CA ALA A 188 -3.61 -6.21 -9.02
C ALA A 188 -4.74 -7.08 -8.41
N PRO A 189 -4.43 -8.29 -7.91
CA PRO A 189 -5.44 -9.18 -7.35
C PRO A 189 -6.19 -8.57 -6.17
N HIS A 190 -7.52 -8.66 -6.18
CA HIS A 190 -8.36 -7.95 -5.23
C HIS A 190 -8.24 -8.48 -3.79
N ASP A 191 -7.90 -9.75 -3.62
CA ASP A 191 -7.60 -10.36 -2.32
C ASP A 191 -6.33 -9.79 -1.69
N LEU A 192 -5.30 -9.49 -2.49
CA LEU A 192 -4.08 -8.85 -2.02
C LEU A 192 -4.32 -7.40 -1.64
N VAL A 193 -5.06 -6.65 -2.46
CA VAL A 193 -5.48 -5.29 -2.11
C VAL A 193 -6.34 -5.29 -0.84
N ALA A 194 -7.21 -6.31 -0.66
CA ALA A 194 -8.00 -6.47 0.55
C ALA A 194 -7.17 -6.77 1.80
N ALA A 195 -6.02 -7.46 1.67
CA ALA A 195 -5.09 -7.67 2.77
C ALA A 195 -4.48 -6.34 3.25
N PHE A 196 -4.03 -5.50 2.31
CA PHE A 196 -3.60 -4.13 2.62
C PHE A 196 -4.73 -3.33 3.29
N ALA A 197 -5.93 -3.35 2.71
CA ALA A 197 -7.09 -2.61 3.21
C ALA A 197 -7.50 -3.04 4.62
N THR A 198 -7.50 -4.36 4.89
CA THR A 198 -7.77 -4.92 6.23
C THR A 198 -6.74 -4.44 7.25
N SER A 199 -5.46 -4.51 6.88
CA SER A 199 -4.38 -4.06 7.75
C SER A 199 -4.52 -2.57 8.06
N LEU A 200 -4.65 -1.75 7.01
CA LEU A 200 -4.76 -0.30 7.09
C LEU A 200 -5.95 0.17 7.95
N ALA A 201 -7.11 -0.44 7.77
CA ALA A 201 -8.34 -0.11 8.48
C ALA A 201 -8.39 -0.69 9.91
N SER A 202 -7.42 -1.51 10.28
CA SER A 202 -7.39 -2.18 11.60
C SER A 202 -7.46 -1.16 12.75
N PRO A 203 -8.35 -1.38 13.75
CA PRO A 203 -8.41 -0.55 14.94
C PRO A 203 -7.29 -0.87 15.95
N ALA A 204 -6.45 -1.86 15.64
CA ALA A 204 -5.39 -2.30 16.54
C ALA A 204 -4.41 -1.14 16.80
N PRO A 205 -3.99 -0.96 18.07
CA PRO A 205 -3.05 0.09 18.42
C PRO A 205 -1.74 -0.06 17.65
N VAL A 206 -1.23 1.07 17.18
CA VAL A 206 0.07 1.14 16.52
C VAL A 206 0.98 2.05 17.34
N TRP A 207 2.25 1.66 17.42
CA TRP A 207 3.28 2.39 18.16
C TRP A 207 4.10 3.26 17.21
N ARG A 208 4.24 4.53 17.59
CA ARG A 208 5.01 5.56 16.88
C ARG A 208 5.80 6.39 17.89
N ARG A 209 7.06 6.67 17.59
CA ARG A 209 7.89 7.63 18.31
C ARG A 209 7.49 9.04 17.92
N ASN A 210 7.37 9.28 16.62
CA ASN A 210 7.00 10.56 16.01
C ASN A 210 5.73 10.36 15.16
N PRO A 211 4.53 10.53 15.75
CA PRO A 211 3.33 10.53 14.94
C PRO A 211 3.31 11.77 14.04
N PRO A 212 2.61 11.70 12.89
CA PRO A 212 2.30 12.88 12.10
C PRO A 212 1.58 13.94 12.93
N GLU A 213 1.95 15.21 12.74
CA GLU A 213 1.30 16.34 13.43
C GLU A 213 -0.21 16.38 13.12
N SER A 214 -0.58 16.07 11.89
CA SER A 214 -1.96 15.92 11.41
C SER A 214 -2.78 14.87 12.18
N ALA A 215 -2.12 13.94 12.87
CA ALA A 215 -2.73 12.90 13.68
C ALA A 215 -2.61 13.16 15.20
N ALA A 216 -2.13 14.34 15.62
CA ALA A 216 -1.98 14.70 17.02
C ALA A 216 -3.30 14.56 17.80
N GLY A 217 -3.23 13.93 18.98
CA GLY A 217 -4.41 13.64 19.81
C GLY A 217 -5.31 12.50 19.34
N ARG A 218 -5.08 11.94 18.14
CA ARG A 218 -5.79 10.75 17.61
C ARG A 218 -4.98 9.45 17.79
N LEU A 219 -3.68 9.58 18.09
CA LEU A 219 -2.73 8.49 18.31
C LEU A 219 -2.11 8.57 19.71
N PHE A 220 -1.61 7.45 20.21
CA PHE A 220 -0.81 7.42 21.42
C PHE A 220 0.67 7.46 21.05
N THR A 221 1.42 8.34 21.72
CA THR A 221 2.87 8.43 21.62
C THR A 221 3.53 7.96 22.90
N THR A 222 4.73 7.42 22.79
CA THR A 222 5.65 7.32 23.93
C THR A 222 6.62 8.50 23.89
N PRO A 223 6.98 9.11 25.03
CA PRO A 223 8.02 10.13 25.06
C PRO A 223 9.33 9.60 24.48
N ALA A 224 10.05 10.41 23.72
CA ALA A 224 11.43 10.10 23.36
C ALA A 224 12.25 9.98 24.65
N THR A 225 12.96 8.86 24.82
CA THR A 225 13.92 8.69 25.93
C THR A 225 15.27 9.27 25.53
#